data_AF-A0AA36DYY7-F1
#
_entry.id   AF-A0AA36DYY7-F1
#
_cell.length_a   1.000
_cell.length_b   1.000
_cell.length_c   1.000
_cell.angle_alpha   90.00
_cell.angle_beta   90.00
_cell.angle_gamma   90.00
#
_symmetry.space_group_name_H-M   'P 1'
#
loop_
_entity.id
_entity.type
_entity.pdbx_description
1 polymer ?
#
loop_
_entity_poly.entity_id
_entity_poly.type
_entity_poly.pdbx_seq_one_letter_code
_entity_poly.pdbx_strand_id
1 'polypeptide(L)'
;MSFHNGPKVFLEVLDLSHNQLTGPIPTFLGRLSNLHLSFNRLNGPIPESLGRHFSLQAISLSSNMLNGTILVSVSQLPKLHSLDISYNFLEGVVSEAHFANISMLKYLDISSNTGLTFKVSHGWIPPFQLVSFSSCNIGSEFPQWLQNQRMLVELTLSNASISGPLPTWLRKMPFKFLDLSQNKLIGPLTNLPNIEKFDVFGYGFYPGLFLQDNLFNGSIPRSLCRRTDLFLLDLSKNRLTGKIPKCLVNLQMLQGMKFSSNKKSVVIPKSIVLFSSSLLELKLNDNMFRGELPGEWGNLKGLMVLDFGDNIFFGNIPERIGEKLPQLMVLRLRGNNFIGGIPPSVCNVSELQILDVAFNNLT
;
A
#
# COMPACT_ATOMS: atom_id res chain seq x y z
N MET A 1 57.48 10.25 26.31
CA MET A 1 56.03 10.25 26.57
C MET A 1 55.38 11.33 25.72
N SER A 2 54.83 10.98 24.56
CA SER A 2 54.03 11.91 23.75
C SER A 2 52.57 11.44 23.77
N PHE A 3 51.72 12.19 24.47
CA PHE A 3 50.28 12.00 24.43
C PHE A 3 49.74 12.52 23.09
N HIS A 4 49.57 11.65 22.11
CA HIS A 4 48.70 11.92 20.97
C HIS A 4 47.25 11.60 21.34
N ASN A 5 46.59 12.54 22.02
CA ASN A 5 45.13 12.58 22.18
C ASN A 5 44.55 13.62 21.23
N GLY A 6 44.68 13.37 19.91
CA GLY A 6 43.76 13.99 18.96
C GLY A 6 42.36 13.36 19.11
N PRO A 7 41.27 14.05 18.75
CA PRO A 7 39.94 13.45 18.75
C PRO A 7 39.96 12.22 17.84
N LYS A 8 39.72 11.03 18.40
CA LYS A 8 39.54 9.81 17.61
C LYS A 8 38.24 9.95 16.83
N VAL A 9 38.35 10.24 15.53
CA VAL A 9 37.22 10.21 14.60
C VAL A 9 36.90 8.74 14.32
N PHE A 10 35.68 8.33 14.61
CA PHE A 10 35.20 6.99 14.28
C PHE A 10 34.25 7.10 13.08
N LEU A 11 34.20 6.06 12.25
CA LEU A 11 33.18 5.96 11.22
C LEU A 11 31.81 5.85 11.90
N GLU A 12 30.89 6.77 11.59
CA GLU A 12 29.52 6.81 12.14
C GLU A 12 28.49 6.22 11.20
N VAL A 13 28.66 6.43 9.89
CA VAL A 13 27.74 5.95 8.86
C VAL A 13 28.52 5.09 7.89
N LEU A 14 28.05 3.85 7.69
CA LEU A 14 28.55 2.97 6.65
C LEU A 14 27.39 2.68 5.69
N ASP A 15 27.51 3.18 4.46
CA ASP A 15 26.59 2.89 3.38
C ASP A 15 27.32 2.14 2.27
N LEU A 16 26.92 0.89 2.07
CA LEU A 16 27.36 0.00 1.01
C LEU A 16 26.16 -0.53 0.21
N SER A 17 25.03 0.15 0.29
CA SER A 17 23.81 -0.27 -0.41
C SER A 17 23.99 -0.26 -1.93
N HIS A 18 23.15 -1.03 -2.64
CA HIS A 18 23.15 -1.12 -4.11
C HIS A 18 24.49 -1.57 -4.72
N ASN A 19 25.08 -2.63 -4.16
CA ASN A 19 26.29 -3.26 -4.67
C ASN A 19 26.06 -4.75 -4.98
N GLN A 20 27.14 -5.48 -5.27
CA GLN A 20 27.12 -6.93 -5.53
C GLN A 20 27.83 -7.69 -4.41
N LEU A 21 27.88 -7.15 -3.19
CA LEU A 21 28.60 -7.76 -2.07
C LEU A 21 28.00 -9.13 -1.73
N THR A 22 28.87 -10.11 -1.52
CA THR A 22 28.52 -11.50 -1.20
C THR A 22 29.13 -11.93 0.13
N GLY A 23 28.67 -13.07 0.67
CA GLY A 23 29.15 -13.60 1.94
C GLY A 23 28.39 -13.03 3.14
N PRO A 24 28.79 -13.40 4.36
CA PRO A 24 28.08 -12.99 5.57
C PRO A 24 28.37 -11.56 6.00
N ILE A 25 27.44 -10.98 6.76
CA ILE A 25 27.68 -9.71 7.45
C ILE A 25 28.81 -9.94 8.48
N PRO A 26 29.90 -9.15 8.45
CA PRO A 26 31.03 -9.35 9.34
C PRO A 26 30.64 -9.09 10.81
N THR A 27 31.26 -9.82 11.73
CA THR A 27 30.95 -9.72 13.16
C THR A 27 31.49 -8.46 13.83
N PHE A 28 32.41 -7.74 13.18
CA PHE A 28 33.01 -6.52 13.69
C PHE A 28 32.76 -5.34 12.74
N LEU A 29 31.88 -4.42 13.15
CA LEU A 29 31.47 -3.26 12.35
C LEU A 29 31.98 -1.92 12.92
N GLY A 30 32.87 -1.94 13.92
CA GLY A 30 33.37 -0.72 14.55
C GLY A 30 32.31 -0.02 15.42
N ARG A 31 32.22 1.31 15.36
CA ARG A 31 31.35 2.11 16.26
C ARG A 31 30.35 2.96 15.47
N LEU A 32 29.59 2.28 14.61
CA LEU A 32 28.59 2.90 13.72
C LEU A 32 27.34 3.35 14.47
N SER A 33 26.73 4.40 13.96
CA SER A 33 25.35 4.80 14.22
C SER A 33 24.40 4.38 13.12
N ASN A 34 24.82 4.34 11.86
CA ASN A 34 23.98 3.90 10.75
C ASN A 34 24.69 2.84 9.90
N LEU A 35 23.97 1.77 9.59
CA LEU A 35 24.44 0.68 8.75
C LEU A 35 23.45 0.45 7.60
N HIS A 36 23.89 0.71 6.38
CA HIS A 36 23.10 0.50 5.16
C HIS A 36 23.83 -0.52 4.28
N LEU A 37 23.26 -1.73 4.18
CA LEU A 37 23.77 -2.85 3.37
C LEU A 37 22.73 -3.35 2.37
N SER A 38 21.66 -2.58 2.15
CA SER A 38 20.50 -2.96 1.36
C SER A 38 20.85 -3.20 -0.11
N PHE A 39 20.05 -3.99 -0.82
CA PHE A 39 20.25 -4.28 -2.25
C PHE A 39 21.66 -4.83 -2.55
N ASN A 40 21.99 -5.95 -1.93
CA ASN A 40 23.24 -6.69 -2.14
C ASN A 40 22.94 -8.20 -2.31
N ARG A 41 23.96 -9.05 -2.23
CA ARG A 41 23.87 -10.52 -2.26
C ARG A 41 24.44 -11.14 -0.98
N LEU A 42 24.33 -10.42 0.14
CA LEU A 42 24.81 -10.90 1.45
C LEU A 42 23.98 -12.12 1.88
N ASN A 43 24.62 -13.10 2.51
CA ASN A 43 24.00 -14.37 2.91
C ASN A 43 24.33 -14.74 4.35
N GLY A 44 23.80 -15.86 4.83
CA GLY A 44 23.99 -16.28 6.22
C GLY A 44 23.16 -15.45 7.22
N PRO A 45 23.34 -15.69 8.52
CA PRO A 45 22.52 -15.06 9.55
C PRO A 45 22.96 -13.63 9.87
N ILE A 46 22.03 -12.85 10.42
CA ILE A 46 22.37 -11.58 11.07
C ILE A 46 23.24 -11.90 12.30
N PRO A 47 24.47 -11.36 12.42
CA PRO A 47 25.39 -11.75 13.47
C PRO A 47 24.95 -11.23 14.85
N GLU A 48 25.09 -12.06 15.89
CA GLU A 48 24.69 -11.71 17.27
C GLU A 48 25.43 -10.48 17.81
N SER A 49 26.67 -10.28 17.36
CA SER A 49 27.49 -9.14 17.73
C SER A 49 26.86 -7.79 17.36
N LEU A 50 25.91 -7.76 16.42
CA LEU A 50 25.18 -6.54 16.05
C LEU A 50 24.49 -5.89 17.26
N GLY A 51 23.95 -6.70 18.17
CA GLY A 51 23.31 -6.22 19.40
C GLY A 51 24.26 -5.56 20.41
N ARG A 52 25.58 -5.71 20.24
CA ARG A 52 26.59 -5.08 21.09
C ARG A 52 26.99 -3.68 20.61
N HIS A 53 26.49 -3.24 19.44
CA HIS A 53 26.78 -1.92 18.89
C HIS A 53 25.76 -0.89 19.39
N PHE A 54 25.85 -0.51 20.68
CA PHE A 54 24.92 0.39 21.37
C PHE A 54 24.76 1.80 20.74
N SER A 55 25.64 2.17 19.81
CA SER A 55 25.56 3.42 19.05
C SER A 55 24.61 3.37 17.85
N LEU A 56 24.19 2.17 17.41
CA LEU A 56 23.33 1.99 16.23
C LEU A 56 21.95 2.61 16.45
N GLN A 57 21.50 3.32 15.41
CA GLN A 57 20.27 4.10 15.33
C GLN A 57 19.42 3.66 14.14
N ALA A 58 20.05 3.39 13.00
CA ALA A 58 19.39 2.84 11.82
C ALA A 58 20.16 1.63 11.26
N ILE A 59 19.42 0.58 10.94
CA ILE A 59 19.94 -0.63 10.30
C ILE A 59 19.04 -0.93 9.10
N SER A 60 19.61 -0.94 7.90
CA SER A 60 18.93 -1.38 6.67
C SER A 60 19.73 -2.49 6.01
N LEU A 61 19.12 -3.67 5.97
CA LEU A 61 19.67 -4.92 5.43
C LEU A 61 18.77 -5.50 4.32
N SER A 62 17.81 -4.70 3.84
CA SER A 62 16.77 -5.20 2.94
C SER A 62 17.30 -5.65 1.58
N SER A 63 16.55 -6.52 0.91
CA SER A 63 16.90 -7.04 -0.42
C SER A 63 18.29 -7.69 -0.44
N ASN A 64 18.45 -8.73 0.37
CA ASN A 64 19.63 -9.58 0.44
C ASN A 64 19.20 -11.07 0.47
N MET A 65 20.12 -11.98 0.76
CA MET A 65 19.86 -13.41 0.92
C MET A 65 20.10 -13.87 2.37
N LEU A 66 19.85 -13.00 3.35
CA LEU A 66 20.05 -13.32 4.77
C LEU A 66 19.05 -14.38 5.23
N ASN A 67 19.49 -15.29 6.10
CA ASN A 67 18.68 -16.41 6.60
C ASN A 67 18.79 -16.57 8.12
N GLY A 68 18.22 -17.64 8.67
CA GLY A 68 18.17 -17.85 10.12
C GLY A 68 17.16 -16.93 10.80
N THR A 69 17.28 -16.77 12.13
CA THR A 69 16.30 -16.05 12.93
C THR A 69 16.68 -14.59 13.17
N ILE A 70 15.67 -13.76 13.45
CA ILE A 70 15.93 -12.46 14.07
C ILE A 70 16.44 -12.71 15.49
N LEU A 71 17.64 -12.23 15.79
CA LEU A 71 18.24 -12.42 17.10
C LEU A 71 17.63 -11.47 18.12
N VAL A 72 17.35 -11.99 19.33
CA VAL A 72 16.90 -11.19 20.49
C VAL A 72 17.91 -10.09 20.83
N SER A 73 19.18 -10.20 20.43
CA SER A 73 20.20 -9.17 20.66
C SER A 73 19.86 -7.82 20.02
N VAL A 74 19.00 -7.76 18.99
CA VAL A 74 18.47 -6.49 18.47
C VAL A 74 17.73 -5.68 19.54
N SER A 75 17.12 -6.35 20.53
CA SER A 75 16.48 -5.71 21.69
C SER A 75 17.45 -4.89 22.55
N GLN A 76 18.76 -5.14 22.43
CA GLN A 76 19.80 -4.48 23.24
C GLN A 76 20.28 -3.16 22.64
N LEU A 77 19.67 -2.68 21.55
CA LEU A 77 20.02 -1.44 20.87
C LEU A 77 19.13 -0.28 21.33
N PRO A 78 19.49 0.48 22.38
CA PRO A 78 18.59 1.44 23.02
C PRO A 78 18.28 2.67 22.14
N LYS A 79 19.11 2.95 21.14
CA LYS A 79 18.97 4.09 20.24
C LYS A 79 18.33 3.74 18.89
N LEU A 80 18.03 2.47 18.66
CA LEU A 80 17.52 2.00 17.38
C LEU A 80 16.13 2.61 17.13
N HIS A 81 16.04 3.44 16.11
CA HIS A 81 14.79 4.06 15.67
C HIS A 81 14.30 3.51 14.33
N SER A 82 15.17 2.86 13.54
CA SER A 82 14.83 2.29 12.25
C SER A 82 15.48 0.92 12.07
N LEU A 83 14.66 -0.07 11.76
CA LEU A 83 15.09 -1.42 11.41
C LEU A 83 14.36 -1.87 10.16
N ASP A 84 15.12 -2.10 9.09
CA ASP A 84 14.63 -2.68 7.85
C ASP A 84 15.44 -3.93 7.51
N ILE A 85 14.78 -5.07 7.57
CA ILE A 85 15.32 -6.40 7.26
C ILE A 85 14.43 -7.11 6.22
N SER A 86 13.63 -6.33 5.50
CA SER A 86 12.66 -6.84 4.53
C SER A 86 13.34 -7.52 3.33
N TYR A 87 12.59 -8.32 2.57
CA TYR A 87 13.10 -9.00 1.36
C TYR A 87 14.38 -9.80 1.62
N ASN A 88 14.27 -10.77 2.52
CA ASN A 88 15.32 -11.73 2.86
C ASN A 88 14.68 -13.12 3.03
N PHE A 89 15.46 -14.10 3.46
CA PHE A 89 15.01 -15.47 3.78
C PHE A 89 15.01 -15.73 5.29
N LEU A 90 14.74 -14.70 6.10
CA LEU A 90 14.67 -14.85 7.55
C LEU A 90 13.46 -15.70 7.95
N GLU A 91 13.62 -16.46 9.02
CA GLU A 91 12.63 -17.40 9.51
C GLU A 91 12.47 -17.36 11.03
N GLY A 92 11.48 -18.09 11.54
CA GLY A 92 11.20 -18.21 12.96
C GLY A 92 10.16 -17.21 13.45
N VAL A 93 10.11 -17.02 14.77
CA VAL A 93 9.03 -16.28 15.43
C VAL A 93 9.56 -15.01 16.07
N VAL A 94 9.01 -13.87 15.66
CA VAL A 94 9.22 -12.59 16.32
C VAL A 94 8.20 -12.42 17.44
N SER A 95 8.70 -12.47 18.67
CA SER A 95 7.95 -12.23 19.90
C SER A 95 8.31 -10.89 20.55
N GLU A 96 7.60 -10.54 21.61
CA GLU A 96 7.79 -9.32 22.41
C GLU A 96 9.23 -9.17 22.93
N ALA A 97 9.92 -10.29 23.19
CA ALA A 97 11.29 -10.31 23.68
C ALA A 97 12.27 -9.60 22.74
N HIS A 98 12.02 -9.63 21.42
CA HIS A 98 12.86 -8.96 20.42
C HIS A 98 12.79 -7.43 20.53
N PHE A 99 11.80 -6.89 21.23
CA PHE A 99 11.58 -5.45 21.34
C PHE A 99 11.52 -4.93 22.78
N ALA A 100 11.83 -5.76 23.77
CA ALA A 100 11.62 -5.44 25.19
C ALA A 100 12.28 -4.13 25.65
N ASN A 101 13.39 -3.71 25.02
CA ASN A 101 14.16 -2.55 25.43
C ASN A 101 14.43 -1.52 24.29
N ILE A 102 13.67 -1.59 23.19
CA ILE A 102 13.81 -0.67 22.04
C ILE A 102 12.72 0.40 22.07
N SER A 103 12.84 1.38 22.96
CA SER A 103 11.81 2.43 23.13
C SER A 103 11.81 3.51 22.05
N MET A 104 12.90 3.64 21.28
CA MET A 104 13.05 4.66 20.24
C MET A 104 12.56 4.23 18.86
N LEU A 105 12.08 2.99 18.70
CA LEU A 105 11.70 2.42 17.41
C LEU A 105 10.54 3.19 16.77
N LYS A 106 10.75 3.63 15.52
CA LYS A 106 9.76 4.36 14.71
C LYS A 106 9.45 3.66 13.40
N TYR A 107 10.43 2.98 12.81
CA TYR A 107 10.28 2.31 11.52
C TYR A 107 10.68 0.86 11.69
N LEU A 108 9.76 -0.04 11.37
CA LEU A 108 9.99 -1.47 11.40
C LEU A 108 9.47 -2.10 10.12
N ASP A 109 10.39 -2.55 9.28
CA ASP A 109 10.05 -3.34 8.09
C ASP A 109 10.69 -4.72 8.18
N ILE A 110 9.83 -5.72 8.35
CA ILE A 110 10.19 -7.13 8.35
C ILE A 110 9.50 -7.90 7.21
N SER A 111 8.87 -7.17 6.29
CA SER A 111 8.07 -7.72 5.20
C SER A 111 8.90 -8.58 4.24
N SER A 112 8.22 -9.37 3.40
CA SER A 112 8.88 -10.23 2.41
C SER A 112 9.94 -11.19 2.99
N ASN A 113 9.69 -11.69 4.21
CA ASN A 113 10.39 -12.82 4.81
C ASN A 113 9.37 -13.94 5.06
N THR A 114 9.23 -14.88 4.12
CA THR A 114 8.10 -15.85 4.13
C THR A 114 8.16 -16.85 5.29
N GLY A 115 9.36 -17.14 5.82
CA GLY A 115 9.54 -18.02 6.98
C GLY A 115 9.34 -17.32 8.33
N LEU A 116 9.24 -15.99 8.33
CA LEU A 116 9.18 -15.19 9.54
C LEU A 116 7.73 -14.95 9.94
N THR A 117 7.39 -15.23 11.20
CA THR A 117 6.06 -14.98 11.77
C THR A 117 6.15 -13.99 12.92
N PHE A 118 5.41 -12.89 12.84
CA PHE A 118 5.28 -11.93 13.92
C PHE A 118 4.13 -12.35 14.85
N LYS A 119 4.47 -12.89 16.02
CA LYS A 119 3.51 -13.44 16.97
C LYS A 119 3.72 -12.84 18.34
N VAL A 120 2.80 -11.97 18.73
CA VAL A 120 2.77 -11.30 20.02
C VAL A 120 1.40 -11.48 20.66
N SER A 121 1.35 -11.32 21.97
CA SER A 121 0.14 -11.41 22.78
C SER A 121 -0.84 -10.30 22.40
N HIS A 122 -2.13 -10.62 22.38
CA HIS A 122 -3.20 -9.69 22.03
C HIS A 122 -3.19 -8.41 22.88
N GLY A 123 -2.84 -8.53 24.17
CA GLY A 123 -2.79 -7.40 25.11
C GLY A 123 -1.45 -6.67 25.16
N TRP A 124 -0.52 -6.96 24.26
CA TRP A 124 0.81 -6.37 24.30
C TRP A 124 0.78 -4.86 24.07
N ILE A 125 1.52 -4.13 24.91
CA ILE A 125 1.77 -2.70 24.78
C ILE A 125 3.27 -2.55 24.52
N PRO A 126 3.70 -2.33 23.27
CA PRO A 126 5.11 -2.14 22.96
C PRO A 126 5.66 -0.87 23.61
N PRO A 127 6.96 -0.83 23.98
CA PRO A 127 7.59 0.33 24.63
C PRO A 127 7.89 1.50 23.67
N PHE A 128 7.36 1.48 22.45
CA PHE A 128 7.64 2.43 21.37
C PHE A 128 6.37 2.85 20.62
N GLN A 129 6.52 3.85 19.77
CA GLN A 129 5.47 4.38 18.89
C GLN A 129 5.98 4.41 17.45
N LEU A 130 5.53 3.45 16.66
CA LEU A 130 5.83 3.35 15.25
C LEU A 130 5.15 4.46 14.46
N VAL A 131 5.86 4.88 13.42
CA VAL A 131 5.41 5.75 12.34
C VAL A 131 5.05 4.90 11.13
N SER A 132 5.86 3.88 10.85
CA SER A 132 5.66 2.93 9.75
C SER A 132 5.90 1.49 10.21
N PHE A 133 5.02 0.59 9.79
CA PHE A 133 5.13 -0.85 10.06
C PHE A 133 4.75 -1.68 8.83
N SER A 134 5.65 -2.59 8.46
CA SER A 134 5.45 -3.53 7.35
C SER A 134 5.82 -4.95 7.76
N SER A 135 4.95 -5.92 7.46
CA SER A 135 5.15 -7.32 7.83
C SER A 135 4.41 -8.27 6.88
N CYS A 136 4.83 -9.54 6.86
CA CYS A 136 4.39 -10.56 5.90
C CYS A 136 3.60 -11.72 6.51
N ASN A 137 3.68 -11.99 7.81
CA ASN A 137 2.85 -13.01 8.46
C ASN A 137 2.63 -12.65 9.93
N ILE A 138 1.41 -12.22 10.27
CA ILE A 138 1.03 -11.81 11.63
C ILE A 138 0.07 -12.84 12.28
N GLY A 139 -0.22 -13.93 11.57
CA GLY A 139 -1.24 -14.90 11.96
C GLY A 139 -2.64 -14.51 11.44
N SER A 140 -3.65 -15.23 11.92
CA SER A 140 -5.00 -15.20 11.35
C SER A 140 -5.87 -14.03 11.78
N GLU A 141 -5.48 -13.27 12.81
CA GLU A 141 -6.29 -12.20 13.40
C GLU A 141 -5.65 -10.83 13.18
N PHE A 142 -6.48 -9.79 13.09
CA PHE A 142 -5.97 -8.43 12.98
C PHE A 142 -5.20 -8.05 14.26
N PRO A 143 -3.92 -7.64 14.18
CA PRO A 143 -3.07 -7.38 15.34
C PRO A 143 -3.62 -6.26 16.23
N GLN A 144 -4.08 -6.63 17.42
CA GLN A 144 -4.79 -5.73 18.34
C GLN A 144 -3.87 -4.73 19.03
N TRP A 145 -2.60 -5.09 19.25
CA TRP A 145 -1.61 -4.20 19.83
C TRP A 145 -1.39 -2.92 19.02
N LEU A 146 -1.67 -2.94 17.70
CA LEU A 146 -1.58 -1.76 16.82
C LEU A 146 -2.49 -0.61 17.26
N GLN A 147 -3.58 -0.88 17.99
CA GLN A 147 -4.43 0.17 18.55
C GLN A 147 -3.68 1.12 19.49
N ASN A 148 -2.55 0.67 20.03
CA ASN A 148 -1.69 1.45 20.92
C ASN A 148 -0.65 2.30 20.17
N GLN A 149 -0.60 2.23 18.83
CA GLN A 149 0.38 2.94 17.99
C GLN A 149 -0.21 4.24 17.44
N ARG A 150 -0.27 5.28 18.28
CA ARG A 150 -0.93 6.56 17.95
C ARG A 150 -0.20 7.40 16.92
N MET A 151 1.05 7.07 16.61
CA MET A 151 1.87 7.75 15.61
C MET A 151 1.91 7.02 14.26
N LEU A 152 1.23 5.87 14.15
CA LEU A 152 1.35 4.97 13.00
C LEU A 152 0.55 5.50 11.81
N VAL A 153 1.27 6.05 10.83
CA VAL A 153 0.70 6.66 9.62
C VAL A 153 0.80 5.75 8.41
N GLU A 154 1.73 4.78 8.43
CA GLU A 154 1.94 3.82 7.36
C GLU A 154 1.82 2.40 7.91
N LEU A 155 0.95 1.59 7.30
CA LEU A 155 0.79 0.19 7.66
C LEU A 155 0.65 -0.66 6.41
N THR A 156 1.56 -1.62 6.27
CA THR A 156 1.56 -2.60 5.18
C THR A 156 1.48 -4.00 5.76
N LEU A 157 0.29 -4.60 5.69
CA LEU A 157 0.01 -5.99 6.07
C LEU A 157 -0.53 -6.78 4.87
N SER A 158 -0.05 -6.48 3.67
CA SER A 158 -0.43 -7.21 2.47
C SER A 158 0.01 -8.67 2.57
N ASN A 159 -0.85 -9.59 2.14
CA ASN A 159 -0.57 -11.03 2.14
C ASN A 159 -0.17 -11.60 3.51
N ALA A 160 -0.72 -11.03 4.59
CA ALA A 160 -0.39 -11.41 5.97
C ALA A 160 -1.27 -12.52 6.56
N SER A 161 -2.11 -13.16 5.73
CA SER A 161 -3.07 -14.21 6.12
C SER A 161 -4.14 -13.78 7.14
N ILE A 162 -4.36 -12.47 7.29
CA ILE A 162 -5.30 -11.91 8.27
C ILE A 162 -6.74 -12.21 7.83
N SER A 163 -7.58 -12.60 8.80
CA SER A 163 -8.99 -12.89 8.61
C SER A 163 -9.86 -12.16 9.64
N GLY A 164 -11.17 -12.26 9.48
CA GLY A 164 -12.13 -11.57 10.34
C GLY A 164 -12.44 -10.14 9.87
N PRO A 165 -13.30 -9.41 10.59
CA PRO A 165 -13.68 -8.06 10.24
C PRO A 165 -12.61 -7.03 10.62
N LEU A 166 -12.65 -5.85 9.99
CA LEU A 166 -11.86 -4.71 10.44
C LEU A 166 -12.23 -4.33 11.89
N PRO A 167 -11.26 -4.15 12.79
CA PRO A 167 -11.56 -3.80 14.17
C PRO A 167 -12.10 -2.37 14.31
N THR A 168 -12.93 -2.13 15.32
CA THR A 168 -13.61 -0.82 15.49
C THR A 168 -12.67 0.33 15.80
N TRP A 169 -11.55 0.06 16.47
CA TRP A 169 -10.54 1.06 16.77
C TRP A 169 -9.79 1.55 15.52
N LEU A 170 -9.76 0.77 14.43
CA LEU A 170 -9.07 1.13 13.18
C LEU A 170 -9.56 2.47 12.63
N ARG A 171 -10.84 2.78 12.81
CA ARG A 171 -11.47 4.03 12.37
C ARG A 171 -10.79 5.28 12.95
N LYS A 172 -10.21 5.16 14.15
CA LYS A 172 -9.54 6.25 14.88
C LYS A 172 -8.04 6.34 14.58
N MET A 173 -7.50 5.43 13.80
CA MET A 173 -6.06 5.39 13.51
C MET A 173 -5.67 6.43 12.48
N PRO A 174 -4.46 6.99 12.57
CA PRO A 174 -4.03 8.10 11.72
C PRO A 174 -3.41 7.67 10.37
N PHE A 175 -3.85 6.56 9.80
CA PHE A 175 -3.23 6.02 8.59
C PHE A 175 -3.36 6.97 7.40
N LYS A 176 -2.24 7.33 6.79
CA LYS A 176 -2.16 7.92 5.45
C LYS A 176 -2.07 6.85 4.38
N PHE A 177 -1.24 5.84 4.63
CA PHE A 177 -1.06 4.68 3.77
C PHE A 177 -1.48 3.43 4.54
N LEU A 178 -2.46 2.72 4.01
CA LEU A 178 -2.93 1.46 4.56
C LEU A 178 -3.05 0.43 3.44
N ASP A 179 -2.20 -0.58 3.50
CA ASP A 179 -2.27 -1.74 2.64
C ASP A 179 -2.62 -2.98 3.45
N LEU A 180 -3.83 -3.48 3.22
CA LEU A 180 -4.35 -4.74 3.77
C LEU A 180 -4.70 -5.73 2.64
N SER A 181 -4.15 -5.52 1.44
CA SER A 181 -4.48 -6.32 0.26
C SER A 181 -4.08 -7.79 0.41
N GLN A 182 -4.66 -8.67 -0.41
CA GLN A 182 -4.33 -10.11 -0.45
C GLN A 182 -4.51 -10.81 0.90
N ASN A 183 -5.57 -10.48 1.63
CA ASN A 183 -5.90 -11.12 2.91
C ASN A 183 -7.25 -11.84 2.84
N LYS A 184 -7.73 -12.33 3.97
CA LYS A 184 -9.02 -13.03 4.12
C LYS A 184 -10.00 -12.19 4.95
N LEU A 185 -9.88 -10.85 4.91
CA LEU A 185 -10.70 -9.94 5.69
C LEU A 185 -12.14 -9.94 5.19
N ILE A 186 -13.10 -9.96 6.11
CA ILE A 186 -14.55 -10.06 5.84
C ILE A 186 -15.32 -8.86 6.39
N GLY A 187 -16.62 -8.84 6.15
CA GLY A 187 -17.53 -7.85 6.72
C GLY A 187 -17.48 -6.49 6.00
N PRO A 188 -18.17 -5.48 6.54
CA PRO A 188 -18.31 -4.18 5.91
C PRO A 188 -17.09 -3.27 6.16
N LEU A 189 -16.89 -2.32 5.26
CA LEU A 189 -15.82 -1.32 5.34
C LEU A 189 -16.08 -0.19 6.38
N THR A 190 -17.04 -0.34 7.28
CA THR A 190 -17.50 0.73 8.19
C THR A 190 -16.45 1.24 9.18
N ASN A 191 -15.42 0.43 9.44
CA ASN A 191 -14.35 0.74 10.39
C ASN A 191 -13.09 1.29 9.71
N LEU A 192 -13.15 1.64 8.42
CA LEU A 192 -12.01 2.27 7.76
C LEU A 192 -11.64 3.62 8.41
N PRO A 193 -10.35 3.97 8.45
CA PRO A 193 -9.87 5.27 8.91
C PRO A 193 -10.56 6.41 8.15
N ASN A 194 -11.02 7.43 8.88
CA ASN A 194 -11.80 8.54 8.30
C ASN A 194 -11.40 9.92 8.83
N ILE A 195 -10.14 10.08 9.24
CA ILE A 195 -9.58 11.35 9.74
C ILE A 195 -9.24 12.25 8.55
N GLU A 196 -9.71 13.51 8.60
CA GLU A 196 -9.78 14.45 7.47
C GLU A 196 -8.47 15.15 7.10
N LYS A 197 -7.50 15.29 8.02
CA LYS A 197 -6.29 16.08 7.76
C LYS A 197 -5.06 15.54 8.49
N PHE A 198 -3.95 15.50 7.76
CA PHE A 198 -2.61 15.34 8.31
C PHE A 198 -1.73 16.47 7.80
N ASP A 199 -1.29 17.35 8.70
CA ASP A 199 -0.32 18.42 8.41
C ASP A 199 1.14 17.94 8.49
N VAL A 200 1.37 16.62 8.43
CA VAL A 200 2.74 16.10 8.51
C VAL A 200 3.31 16.00 7.10
N PHE A 201 3.99 17.06 6.65
CA PHE A 201 4.97 16.96 5.57
C PHE A 201 6.08 16.03 6.05
N GLY A 202 6.26 14.89 5.38
CA GLY A 202 7.26 13.89 5.74
C GLY A 202 7.27 12.78 4.71
N TYR A 203 8.46 12.44 4.25
CA TYR A 203 8.77 11.43 3.24
C TYR A 203 8.09 10.08 3.50
N GLY A 204 7.59 9.43 2.44
CA GLY A 204 6.98 8.10 2.50
C GLY A 204 5.55 8.10 1.98
N PHE A 205 5.38 7.61 0.74
CA PHE A 205 4.14 7.27 0.02
C PHE A 205 3.00 8.31 -0.09
N TYR A 206 2.41 8.41 -1.29
CA TYR A 206 1.15 9.12 -1.47
C TYR A 206 0.04 8.45 -0.64
N PRO A 207 -0.83 9.20 0.05
CA PRO A 207 -1.96 8.64 0.79
C PRO A 207 -2.79 7.67 -0.05
N GLY A 208 -2.96 6.45 0.47
CA GLY A 208 -3.54 5.35 -0.29
C GLY A 208 -4.23 4.32 0.60
N LEU A 209 -5.35 3.80 0.12
CA LEU A 209 -6.04 2.66 0.72
C LEU A 209 -6.06 1.50 -0.27
N PHE A 210 -5.33 0.44 0.07
CA PHE A 210 -5.22 -0.78 -0.71
C PHE A 210 -5.90 -1.92 0.05
N LEU A 211 -7.08 -2.31 -0.42
CA LEU A 211 -7.93 -3.33 0.21
C LEU A 211 -8.26 -4.45 -0.78
N GLN A 212 -7.61 -4.45 -1.94
CA GLN A 212 -7.90 -5.41 -3.00
C GLN A 212 -7.58 -6.84 -2.59
N ASP A 213 -8.28 -7.80 -3.21
CA ASP A 213 -8.08 -9.23 -2.98
C ASP A 213 -8.36 -9.61 -1.52
N ASN A 214 -9.62 -9.39 -1.13
CA ASN A 214 -10.17 -9.70 0.19
C ASN A 214 -11.61 -10.21 0.04
N LEU A 215 -12.31 -10.41 1.15
CA LEU A 215 -13.69 -10.90 1.20
C LEU A 215 -14.68 -9.84 1.73
N PHE A 216 -14.33 -8.55 1.64
CA PHE A 216 -15.18 -7.46 2.12
C PHE A 216 -16.54 -7.44 1.41
N ASN A 217 -17.60 -7.15 2.16
CA ASN A 217 -18.98 -7.14 1.67
C ASN A 217 -19.70 -5.84 2.04
N GLY A 218 -20.96 -5.72 1.63
CA GLY A 218 -21.74 -4.51 1.83
C GLY A 218 -21.30 -3.36 0.90
N SER A 219 -21.74 -2.14 1.23
CA SER A 219 -21.51 -0.96 0.39
C SER A 219 -20.31 -0.14 0.83
N ILE A 220 -19.77 0.67 -0.10
CA ILE A 220 -18.75 1.68 0.22
C ILE A 220 -19.36 2.71 1.18
N PRO A 221 -18.81 2.90 2.39
CA PRO A 221 -19.41 3.76 3.39
C PRO A 221 -19.20 5.23 3.05
N ARG A 222 -20.20 6.07 3.36
CA ARG A 222 -20.11 7.53 3.18
C ARG A 222 -19.00 8.18 4.00
N SER A 223 -18.56 7.55 5.10
CA SER A 223 -17.44 8.02 5.91
C SER A 223 -16.14 8.11 5.12
N LEU A 224 -15.98 7.31 4.06
CA LEU A 224 -14.79 7.37 3.20
C LEU A 224 -14.71 8.71 2.43
N CYS A 225 -15.84 9.37 2.18
CA CYS A 225 -15.89 10.68 1.52
C CYS A 225 -15.21 11.81 2.34
N ARG A 226 -14.81 11.54 3.59
CA ARG A 226 -14.06 12.46 4.45
C ARG A 226 -12.55 12.41 4.23
N ARG A 227 -12.04 11.41 3.50
CA ARG A 227 -10.60 11.20 3.28
C ARG A 227 -10.07 12.03 2.10
N THR A 228 -10.24 13.35 2.16
CA THR A 228 -9.92 14.27 1.06
C THR A 228 -8.42 14.30 0.69
N ASP A 229 -7.59 13.68 1.51
CA ASP A 229 -6.15 13.47 1.30
C ASP A 229 -5.81 12.32 0.35
N LEU A 230 -6.74 11.41 0.04
CA LEU A 230 -6.45 10.19 -0.72
C LEU A 230 -6.03 10.49 -2.16
N PHE A 231 -4.94 9.83 -2.58
CA PHE A 231 -4.47 9.78 -3.95
C PHE A 231 -4.89 8.48 -4.64
N LEU A 232 -4.88 7.36 -3.91
CA LEU A 232 -5.24 6.06 -4.45
C LEU A 232 -6.27 5.34 -3.57
N LEU A 233 -7.27 4.76 -4.22
CA LEU A 233 -8.26 3.89 -3.60
C LEU A 233 -8.45 2.63 -4.44
N ASP A 234 -8.01 1.49 -3.90
CA ASP A 234 -8.19 0.18 -4.51
C ASP A 234 -9.04 -0.73 -3.63
N LEU A 235 -10.25 -1.02 -4.11
CA LEU A 235 -11.21 -1.94 -3.50
C LEU A 235 -11.48 -3.16 -4.41
N SER A 236 -10.60 -3.42 -5.37
CA SER A 236 -10.82 -4.45 -6.39
C SER A 236 -10.87 -5.85 -5.80
N LYS A 237 -11.40 -6.84 -6.52
CA LYS A 237 -11.40 -8.25 -6.10
C LYS A 237 -11.96 -8.45 -4.68
N ASN A 238 -13.18 -7.97 -4.47
CA ASN A 238 -13.91 -8.10 -3.21
C ASN A 238 -15.35 -8.55 -3.48
N ARG A 239 -16.19 -8.61 -2.44
CA ARG A 239 -17.62 -8.94 -2.54
C ARG A 239 -18.50 -7.71 -2.31
N LEU A 240 -18.02 -6.52 -2.66
CA LEU A 240 -18.74 -5.27 -2.42
C LEU A 240 -19.98 -5.18 -3.30
N THR A 241 -21.04 -4.59 -2.74
CA THR A 241 -22.34 -4.40 -3.37
C THR A 241 -22.79 -2.93 -3.25
N GLY A 242 -23.99 -2.61 -3.74
CA GLY A 242 -24.57 -1.27 -3.64
C GLY A 242 -23.97 -0.23 -4.59
N LYS A 243 -24.36 1.03 -4.39
CA LYS A 243 -23.97 2.17 -5.24
C LYS A 243 -22.60 2.72 -4.86
N ILE A 244 -21.88 3.24 -5.85
CA ILE A 244 -20.75 4.15 -5.62
C ILE A 244 -21.33 5.44 -4.98
N PRO A 245 -20.89 5.86 -3.78
CA PRO A 245 -21.42 7.05 -3.11
C PRO A 245 -21.14 8.32 -3.94
N LYS A 246 -22.17 9.14 -4.15
CA LYS A 246 -22.04 10.41 -4.88
C LYS A 246 -21.00 11.35 -4.26
N CYS A 247 -20.83 11.30 -2.94
CA CYS A 247 -19.89 12.13 -2.20
C CYS A 247 -18.42 11.77 -2.42
N LEU A 248 -18.09 10.67 -3.12
CA LEU A 248 -16.70 10.36 -3.43
C LEU A 248 -16.05 11.46 -4.26
N VAL A 249 -16.83 12.26 -4.99
CA VAL A 249 -16.34 13.48 -5.65
C VAL A 249 -15.56 14.41 -4.69
N ASN A 250 -15.85 14.39 -3.38
CA ASN A 250 -15.12 15.23 -2.42
C ASN A 250 -13.63 14.89 -2.33
N LEU A 251 -13.21 13.71 -2.81
CA LEU A 251 -11.82 13.26 -2.82
C LEU A 251 -11.04 13.90 -3.98
N GLN A 252 -10.89 15.23 -3.94
CA GLN A 252 -10.33 16.02 -5.04
C GLN A 252 -8.83 15.77 -5.31
N MET A 253 -8.13 15.06 -4.42
CA MET A 253 -6.74 14.62 -4.64
C MET A 253 -6.65 13.23 -5.30
N LEU A 254 -7.78 12.54 -5.48
CA LEU A 254 -7.80 11.17 -5.94
C LEU A 254 -7.41 11.08 -7.41
N GLN A 255 -6.34 10.32 -7.66
CA GLN A 255 -5.80 10.06 -8.99
C GLN A 255 -6.16 8.65 -9.50
N GLY A 256 -6.23 7.65 -8.62
CA GLY A 256 -6.61 6.29 -9.01
C GLY A 256 -7.79 5.76 -8.21
N MET A 257 -8.84 5.35 -8.92
CA MET A 257 -10.02 4.68 -8.37
C MET A 257 -10.20 3.31 -9.03
N LYS A 258 -9.98 2.25 -8.25
CA LYS A 258 -10.02 0.86 -8.73
C LYS A 258 -11.07 0.07 -7.96
N PHE A 259 -12.18 -0.28 -8.60
CA PHE A 259 -13.26 -1.09 -8.04
C PHE A 259 -13.55 -2.35 -8.86
N SER A 260 -12.55 -2.85 -9.58
CA SER A 260 -12.68 -4.00 -10.48
C SER A 260 -13.06 -5.28 -9.74
N SER A 261 -13.62 -6.27 -10.45
CA SER A 261 -13.87 -7.62 -9.90
C SER A 261 -14.65 -7.59 -8.58
N ASN A 262 -15.85 -7.01 -8.61
CA ASN A 262 -16.75 -6.95 -7.46
C ASN A 262 -18.17 -7.41 -7.86
N LYS A 263 -19.06 -7.58 -6.88
CA LYS A 263 -20.48 -7.92 -7.10
C LYS A 263 -21.35 -6.67 -7.24
N LYS A 264 -20.84 -5.56 -7.81
CA LYS A 264 -21.60 -4.31 -7.89
C LYS A 264 -22.63 -4.37 -9.01
N SER A 265 -23.89 -4.18 -8.65
CA SER A 265 -25.05 -4.19 -9.54
C SER A 265 -25.77 -2.84 -9.49
N VAL A 266 -25.23 -1.81 -10.15
CA VAL A 266 -25.90 -0.50 -10.34
C VAL A 266 -25.32 0.25 -11.56
N VAL A 267 -25.99 1.34 -11.96
CA VAL A 267 -25.49 2.42 -12.85
C VAL A 267 -24.40 3.25 -12.15
N ILE A 268 -23.39 3.69 -12.89
CA ILE A 268 -22.35 4.61 -12.37
C ILE A 268 -22.98 5.97 -12.05
N PRO A 269 -22.73 6.58 -10.87
CA PRO A 269 -23.30 7.88 -10.54
C PRO A 269 -22.80 8.97 -11.49
N LYS A 270 -23.71 9.77 -12.04
CA LYS A 270 -23.37 10.93 -12.90
C LYS A 270 -22.37 11.89 -12.26
N SER A 271 -22.31 11.95 -10.92
CA SER A 271 -21.35 12.79 -10.19
C SER A 271 -19.89 12.38 -10.37
N ILE A 272 -19.58 11.22 -10.97
CA ILE A 272 -18.19 10.81 -11.22
C ILE A 272 -17.45 11.80 -12.14
N VAL A 273 -18.18 12.46 -13.06
CA VAL A 273 -17.60 13.46 -13.98
C VAL A 273 -17.08 14.71 -13.27
N LEU A 274 -17.44 14.90 -12.00
CA LEU A 274 -17.00 16.03 -11.19
C LEU A 274 -15.57 15.85 -10.62
N PHE A 275 -14.93 14.69 -10.82
CA PHE A 275 -13.48 14.49 -10.61
C PHE A 275 -12.60 15.15 -11.70
N SER A 276 -13.19 16.08 -12.46
CA SER A 276 -12.80 16.53 -13.81
C SER A 276 -11.31 16.68 -14.14
N SER A 277 -10.43 16.97 -13.17
CA SER A 277 -8.99 17.13 -13.42
C SER A 277 -8.07 16.30 -12.51
N SER A 278 -8.60 15.64 -11.46
CA SER A 278 -7.76 14.91 -10.52
C SER A 278 -7.55 13.45 -10.92
N LEU A 279 -8.58 12.82 -11.49
CA LEU A 279 -8.61 11.39 -11.73
C LEU A 279 -7.85 11.02 -13.02
N LEU A 280 -6.83 10.19 -12.87
CA LEU A 280 -5.96 9.69 -13.94
C LEU A 280 -6.32 8.25 -14.34
N GLU A 281 -6.73 7.44 -13.37
CA GLU A 281 -7.06 6.02 -13.57
C GLU A 281 -8.43 5.69 -12.97
N LEU A 282 -9.33 5.17 -13.79
CA LEU A 282 -10.64 4.67 -13.40
C LEU A 282 -10.85 3.24 -13.91
N LYS A 283 -10.89 2.28 -12.99
CA LYS A 283 -11.11 0.87 -13.30
C LYS A 283 -12.36 0.34 -12.61
N LEU A 284 -13.35 -0.05 -13.41
CA LEU A 284 -14.63 -0.62 -12.97
C LEU A 284 -14.93 -1.97 -13.66
N ASN A 285 -13.94 -2.56 -14.32
CA ASN A 285 -14.10 -3.79 -15.07
C ASN A 285 -14.50 -5.00 -14.21
N ASP A 286 -15.03 -6.04 -14.83
CA ASP A 286 -15.46 -7.28 -14.16
C ASP A 286 -16.45 -7.01 -13.02
N ASN A 287 -17.60 -6.45 -13.39
CA ASN A 287 -18.69 -6.09 -12.48
C ASN A 287 -20.04 -6.30 -13.19
N MET A 288 -21.14 -5.84 -12.58
CA MET A 288 -22.47 -5.85 -13.20
C MET A 288 -22.98 -4.41 -13.45
N PHE A 289 -22.10 -3.49 -13.86
CA PHE A 289 -22.52 -2.14 -14.20
C PHE A 289 -23.32 -2.12 -15.51
N ARG A 290 -24.42 -1.37 -15.52
CA ARG A 290 -25.34 -1.24 -16.66
C ARG A 290 -25.62 0.21 -17.02
N GLY A 291 -26.22 0.40 -18.19
CA GLY A 291 -26.60 1.71 -18.73
C GLY A 291 -25.75 2.07 -19.94
N GLU A 292 -26.02 3.24 -20.50
CA GLU A 292 -25.19 3.81 -21.54
C GLU A 292 -23.98 4.52 -20.94
N LEU A 293 -22.89 4.59 -21.70
CA LEU A 293 -21.77 5.47 -21.37
C LEU A 293 -22.21 6.93 -21.55
N PRO A 294 -22.24 7.75 -20.49
CA PRO A 294 -22.68 9.13 -20.62
C PRO A 294 -21.63 9.97 -21.36
N GLY A 295 -22.06 10.80 -22.32
CA GLY A 295 -21.16 11.69 -23.05
C GLY A 295 -20.45 12.72 -22.14
N GLU A 296 -21.00 13.03 -20.96
CA GLU A 296 -20.42 13.93 -19.95
C GLU A 296 -19.08 13.43 -19.39
N TRP A 297 -18.70 12.19 -19.69
CA TRP A 297 -17.45 11.58 -19.24
C TRP A 297 -16.22 12.19 -19.89
N GLY A 298 -16.40 12.86 -21.03
CA GLY A 298 -15.41 13.76 -21.60
C GLY A 298 -14.94 14.87 -20.65
N ASN A 299 -15.63 15.13 -19.54
CA ASN A 299 -15.18 16.11 -18.55
C ASN A 299 -14.03 15.62 -17.66
N LEU A 300 -13.65 14.33 -17.70
CA LEU A 300 -12.52 13.76 -16.96
C LEU A 300 -11.20 14.00 -17.70
N LYS A 301 -10.80 15.27 -17.86
CA LYS A 301 -9.71 15.69 -18.74
C LYS A 301 -8.33 15.10 -18.40
N GLY A 302 -8.12 14.74 -17.14
CA GLY A 302 -6.89 14.09 -16.67
C GLY A 302 -6.82 12.58 -16.91
N LEU A 303 -7.90 11.97 -17.40
CA LEU A 303 -8.02 10.51 -17.46
C LEU A 303 -7.07 9.91 -18.50
N MET A 304 -6.17 9.05 -18.04
CA MET A 304 -5.22 8.29 -18.84
C MET A 304 -5.66 6.84 -19.04
N VAL A 305 -6.30 6.25 -18.03
CA VAL A 305 -6.73 4.84 -18.06
C VAL A 305 -8.20 4.74 -17.71
N LEU A 306 -8.98 4.22 -18.64
CA LEU A 306 -10.39 3.89 -18.47
C LEU A 306 -10.63 2.42 -18.79
N ASP A 307 -10.96 1.61 -17.78
CA ASP A 307 -11.22 0.18 -17.96
C ASP A 307 -12.59 -0.25 -17.42
N PHE A 308 -13.54 -0.40 -18.34
CA PHE A 308 -14.93 -0.85 -18.15
C PHE A 308 -15.21 -2.20 -18.76
N GLY A 309 -14.16 -2.97 -19.05
CA GLY A 309 -14.28 -4.31 -19.58
C GLY A 309 -15.21 -5.20 -18.74
N ASP A 310 -15.82 -6.19 -19.37
CA ASP A 310 -16.53 -7.27 -18.70
C ASP A 310 -17.65 -6.75 -17.76
N ASN A 311 -18.61 -6.04 -18.35
CA ASN A 311 -19.78 -5.45 -17.69
C ASN A 311 -21.03 -5.66 -18.57
N ILE A 312 -22.14 -4.99 -18.26
CA ILE A 312 -23.39 -5.03 -19.04
C ILE A 312 -23.79 -3.64 -19.55
N PHE A 313 -22.81 -2.80 -19.91
CA PHE A 313 -23.07 -1.52 -20.58
C PHE A 313 -23.64 -1.75 -21.98
N PHE A 314 -24.46 -0.82 -22.46
CA PHE A 314 -25.10 -0.91 -23.78
C PHE A 314 -25.14 0.46 -24.47
N GLY A 315 -25.67 0.51 -25.69
CA GLY A 315 -25.76 1.72 -26.50
C GLY A 315 -24.48 1.97 -27.32
N ASN A 316 -24.35 3.17 -27.87
CA ASN A 316 -23.18 3.53 -28.66
C ASN A 316 -22.02 3.99 -27.75
N ILE A 317 -20.79 3.81 -28.22
CA ILE A 317 -19.63 4.48 -27.62
C ILE A 317 -19.75 5.99 -27.92
N PRO A 318 -19.68 6.91 -26.94
CA PRO A 318 -19.85 8.34 -27.21
C PRO A 318 -18.65 8.98 -27.95
N GLU A 319 -18.93 9.79 -28.99
CA GLU A 319 -17.92 10.63 -29.68
C GLU A 319 -17.10 11.49 -28.71
N ARG A 320 -17.74 11.96 -27.63
CA ARG A 320 -17.08 12.81 -26.63
C ARG A 320 -15.86 12.16 -25.95
N ILE A 321 -15.74 10.84 -25.95
CA ILE A 321 -14.54 10.15 -25.47
C ILE A 321 -13.33 10.58 -26.32
N GLY A 322 -13.46 10.56 -27.64
CA GLY A 322 -12.43 10.98 -28.57
C GLY A 322 -12.22 12.49 -28.66
N GLU A 323 -13.29 13.27 -28.41
CA GLU A 323 -13.22 14.75 -28.51
C GLU A 323 -12.67 15.45 -27.25
N LYS A 324 -12.83 14.84 -26.07
CA LYS A 324 -12.65 15.56 -24.78
C LYS A 324 -11.69 14.91 -23.79
N LEU A 325 -11.16 13.73 -24.08
CA LEU A 325 -10.17 13.04 -23.24
C LEU A 325 -8.79 13.04 -23.92
N PRO A 326 -8.07 14.18 -23.92
CA PRO A 326 -6.83 14.32 -24.69
C PRO A 326 -5.67 13.48 -24.16
N GLN A 327 -5.70 13.06 -22.89
CA GLN A 327 -4.64 12.30 -22.25
C GLN A 327 -4.90 10.79 -22.20
N LEU A 328 -5.98 10.31 -22.82
CA LEU A 328 -6.40 8.92 -22.71
C LEU A 328 -5.42 8.00 -23.44
N MET A 329 -4.75 7.13 -22.68
CA MET A 329 -3.78 6.16 -23.17
C MET A 329 -4.39 4.77 -23.31
N VAL A 330 -5.31 4.41 -22.42
CA VAL A 330 -5.92 3.08 -22.35
C VAL A 330 -7.44 3.20 -22.27
N LEU A 331 -8.13 2.71 -23.31
CA LEU A 331 -9.57 2.55 -23.35
C LEU A 331 -9.92 1.07 -23.50
N ARG A 332 -10.44 0.46 -22.43
CA ARG A 332 -10.89 -0.93 -22.40
C ARG A 332 -12.39 -0.98 -22.15
N LEU A 333 -13.14 -1.41 -23.16
CA LEU A 333 -14.60 -1.57 -23.18
C LEU A 333 -15.03 -3.00 -23.53
N ARG A 334 -14.07 -3.94 -23.55
CA ARG A 334 -14.31 -5.35 -23.93
C ARG A 334 -15.48 -5.98 -23.18
N GLY A 335 -16.09 -7.02 -23.72
CA GLY A 335 -17.06 -7.84 -22.97
C GLY A 335 -18.24 -7.03 -22.44
N ASN A 336 -18.88 -6.26 -23.32
CA ASN A 336 -20.07 -5.46 -23.02
C ASN A 336 -21.11 -5.65 -24.15
N ASN A 337 -22.21 -4.89 -24.11
CA ASN A 337 -23.27 -4.90 -25.12
C ASN A 337 -23.27 -3.61 -25.96
N PHE A 338 -22.11 -3.00 -26.22
CA PHE A 338 -22.05 -1.80 -27.07
C PHE A 338 -22.43 -2.13 -28.52
N ILE A 339 -23.13 -1.21 -29.16
CA ILE A 339 -23.63 -1.30 -30.54
C ILE A 339 -23.12 -0.13 -31.40
N GLY A 340 -23.38 -0.19 -32.70
CA GLY A 340 -22.95 0.83 -33.66
C GLY A 340 -21.45 0.76 -33.96
N GLY A 341 -20.93 1.77 -34.64
CA GLY A 341 -19.51 1.85 -34.99
C GLY A 341 -18.63 2.39 -33.86
N ILE A 342 -17.32 2.17 -34.00
CA ILE A 342 -16.32 2.89 -33.19
C ILE A 342 -16.33 4.37 -33.61
N PRO A 343 -16.51 5.33 -32.69
CA PRO A 343 -16.57 6.74 -33.04
C PRO A 343 -15.28 7.21 -33.73
N PRO A 344 -15.34 7.87 -34.90
CA PRO A 344 -14.14 8.36 -35.59
C PRO A 344 -13.32 9.33 -34.75
N SER A 345 -13.95 10.07 -33.83
CA SER A 345 -13.24 10.94 -32.89
C SER A 345 -12.21 10.21 -32.02
N VAL A 346 -12.34 8.89 -31.81
CA VAL A 346 -11.33 8.10 -31.07
C VAL A 346 -9.96 8.17 -31.77
N CYS A 347 -9.94 8.35 -33.10
CA CYS A 347 -8.71 8.57 -33.86
C CYS A 347 -8.03 9.92 -33.55
N ASN A 348 -8.73 10.87 -32.93
CA ASN A 348 -8.17 12.17 -32.53
C ASN A 348 -7.38 12.10 -31.21
N VAL A 349 -7.47 10.98 -30.48
CA VAL A 349 -6.75 10.81 -29.20
C VAL A 349 -5.31 10.36 -29.50
N SER A 350 -4.41 11.33 -29.66
CA SER A 350 -3.01 11.08 -30.06
C SER A 350 -2.22 10.21 -29.08
N GLU A 351 -2.59 10.23 -27.80
CA GLU A 351 -1.93 9.47 -26.74
C GLU A 351 -2.44 8.03 -26.61
N LEU A 352 -3.46 7.63 -27.37
CA LEU A 352 -4.09 6.32 -27.24
C LEU A 352 -3.14 5.20 -27.66
N GLN A 353 -2.82 4.31 -26.71
CA GLN A 353 -1.92 3.16 -26.91
C GLN A 353 -2.68 1.84 -26.94
N ILE A 354 -3.78 1.75 -26.18
CA ILE A 354 -4.58 0.53 -26.06
C ILE A 354 -6.06 0.87 -26.26
N LEU A 355 -6.64 0.27 -27.31
CA LEU A 355 -8.08 0.25 -27.55
C LEU A 355 -8.54 -1.21 -27.55
N ASP A 356 -9.25 -1.64 -26.50
CA ASP A 356 -9.84 -2.98 -26.44
C ASP A 356 -11.37 -2.88 -26.40
N VAL A 357 -12.00 -3.13 -27.55
CA VAL A 357 -13.46 -3.16 -27.74
C VAL A 357 -13.97 -4.56 -28.09
N ALA A 358 -13.14 -5.60 -27.91
CA ALA A 358 -13.49 -6.98 -28.26
C ALA A 358 -14.73 -7.48 -27.49
N PHE A 359 -15.44 -8.47 -28.03
CA PHE A 359 -16.63 -9.04 -27.37
C PHE A 359 -17.70 -7.99 -27.06
N ASN A 360 -18.08 -7.23 -28.10
CA ASN A 360 -19.23 -6.33 -28.13
C ASN A 360 -20.10 -6.65 -29.36
N ASN A 361 -21.14 -5.85 -29.61
CA ASN A 361 -22.02 -5.96 -30.77
C ASN A 361 -21.84 -4.77 -31.75
N LEU A 362 -20.59 -4.35 -31.95
CA LEU A 362 -20.22 -3.22 -32.82
C LEU A 362 -20.29 -3.62 -34.30
N THR A 363 -20.62 -2.66 -35.16
CA THR A 363 -20.84 -2.83 -36.62
C THR A 363 -19.95 -1.92 -37.46
#